data_AF-A0A1B6GIE0-F1
#
_entry.id   AF-A0A1B6GIE0-F1
#
_cell.length_a   1.000
_cell.length_b   1.000
_cell.length_c   1.000
_cell.angle_alpha   90.00
_cell.angle_beta   90.00
_cell.angle_gamma   90.00
#
_symmetry.space_group_name_H-M   'P 1'
#
loop_
_entity.id
_entity.type
_entity.pdbx_description
1 polymer ?
#
loop_
_entity_poly.entity_id
_entity_poly.type
_entity_poly.pdbx_seq_one_letter_code
_entity_poly.pdbx_strand_id
1 'polypeptide(L)'
;MIVTDDVGAIAQQPALVWKEKIKHPGKKRTRREMNWSRNRAKKARNEGRAYVDRKGSIHEERHVRECNHTCRYECNNKVSEAKRQEIFESFWKLGDWNLQTGFLSACVKTTEPRRKKEGEGNNKGVTCTYTLEENRVCKMFFLKTLD
;
A
#
# COMPACT_ATOMS: atom_id res chain seq x y z
N MET A 1 -0.01 103.69 4.89
CA MET A 1 -0.10 102.90 3.66
C MET A 1 1.06 101.91 3.66
N ILE A 2 0.76 100.60 3.62
CA ILE A 2 1.54 99.53 2.95
C ILE A 2 2.89 99.19 3.64
N VAL A 3 3.27 97.96 4.02
CA VAL A 3 2.75 96.58 4.04
C VAL A 3 3.67 95.83 5.03
N THR A 4 3.11 94.87 5.75
CA THR A 4 3.86 93.89 6.56
C THR A 4 4.40 92.81 5.63
N ASP A 5 5.73 92.68 5.51
CA ASP A 5 6.35 91.57 4.79
C ASP A 5 6.49 90.35 5.73
N ASP A 6 5.47 89.50 5.69
CA ASP A 6 5.47 88.14 6.25
C ASP A 6 6.45 87.27 5.45
N VAL A 7 7.67 87.09 5.97
CA VAL A 7 8.60 86.04 5.52
C VAL A 7 8.08 84.69 6.01
N GLY A 8 7.22 84.09 5.19
CA GLY A 8 6.70 82.74 5.39
C GLY A 8 7.82 81.69 5.38
N ALA A 9 8.07 81.08 6.54
CA ALA A 9 8.96 79.94 6.67
C ALA A 9 8.34 78.72 5.95
N ILE A 10 8.93 78.34 4.81
CA ILE A 10 8.58 77.11 4.11
C ILE A 10 9.11 75.95 4.94
N ALA A 11 8.22 75.27 5.66
CA ALA A 11 8.54 74.03 6.35
C ALA A 11 8.80 72.93 5.30
N GLN A 12 10.08 72.60 5.06
CA GLN A 12 10.45 71.41 4.31
C GLN A 12 10.02 70.17 5.13
N GLN A 13 8.99 69.46 4.66
CA GLN A 13 8.61 68.17 5.24
C GLN A 13 9.73 67.13 4.98
N PRO A 14 10.09 66.28 5.96
CA PRO A 14 11.04 65.21 5.72
C PRO A 14 10.44 64.17 4.76
N ALA A 15 11.20 63.82 3.73
CA ALA A 15 10.83 62.76 2.79
C ALA A 15 10.61 61.43 3.53
N LEU A 16 9.43 60.83 3.33
CA LEU A 16 9.11 59.50 3.83
C LEU A 16 10.04 58.47 3.18
N VAL A 17 11.02 57.98 3.94
CA VAL A 17 11.88 56.87 3.53
C VAL A 17 11.08 55.57 3.63
N TRP A 18 10.74 55.01 2.48
CA TRP A 18 10.10 53.70 2.39
C TRP A 18 11.12 52.64 2.81
N LYS A 19 10.96 52.07 4.01
CA LYS A 19 11.75 50.90 4.43
C LYS A 19 11.22 49.68 3.68
N GLU A 20 11.97 49.25 2.68
CA GLU A 20 11.73 47.99 1.98
C GLU A 20 11.82 46.82 2.96
N LYS A 21 10.76 46.01 3.04
CA LYS A 21 10.74 44.83 3.92
C LYS A 21 11.60 43.72 3.31
N ILE A 22 12.69 43.37 3.98
CA ILE A 22 13.55 42.24 3.59
C ILE A 22 12.72 40.94 3.68
N LYS A 23 12.52 40.26 2.54
CA LYS A 23 11.83 38.96 2.51
C LYS A 23 12.83 37.87 2.92
N HIS A 24 12.67 37.32 4.11
CA HIS A 24 13.40 36.11 4.49
C HIS A 24 12.83 34.88 3.76
N PRO A 25 13.67 33.97 3.27
CA PRO A 25 13.19 32.72 2.68
C PRO A 25 12.41 31.92 3.73
N GLY A 26 11.20 31.52 3.38
CA GLY A 26 10.37 30.69 4.25
C GLY A 26 11.06 29.35 4.56
N LYS A 27 10.81 28.80 5.75
CA LYS A 27 11.33 27.49 6.14
C LYS A 27 10.80 26.42 5.17
N LYS A 28 11.70 25.59 4.63
CA LYS A 28 11.32 24.44 3.80
C LYS A 28 10.43 23.49 4.61
N ARG A 29 9.35 22.99 4.00
CA ARG A 29 8.45 22.03 4.64
C ARG A 29 9.21 20.72 4.95
N THR A 30 9.02 20.18 6.15
CA THR A 30 9.55 18.86 6.50
C THR A 30 8.90 17.79 5.63
N ARG A 31 9.74 16.96 4.99
CA ARG A 31 9.28 15.86 4.14
C ARG A 31 8.72 14.73 5.02
N ARG A 32 7.40 14.54 4.99
CA ARG A 32 6.68 13.49 5.74
C ARG A 32 6.10 12.46 4.78
N GLU A 33 6.95 11.58 4.27
CA GLU A 33 6.57 10.62 3.24
C GLU A 33 5.44 9.68 3.67
N MET A 34 5.42 9.28 4.95
CA MET A 34 4.38 8.40 5.50
C MET A 34 2.97 9.00 5.43
N ASN A 35 2.85 10.33 5.36
CA ASN A 35 1.57 11.02 5.29
C ASN A 35 1.09 11.22 3.86
N TRP A 36 1.93 10.94 2.86
CA TRP A 36 1.52 11.02 1.47
C TRP A 36 0.44 9.99 1.20
N SER A 37 -0.66 10.43 0.57
CA SER A 37 -1.81 9.58 0.26
C SER A 37 -1.40 8.26 -0.40
N ARG A 38 -0.45 8.33 -1.35
CA ARG A 38 0.10 7.15 -2.03
C ARG A 38 0.79 6.17 -1.08
N ASN A 39 1.58 6.67 -0.12
CA ASN A 39 2.30 5.83 0.82
C ASN A 39 1.36 5.24 1.87
N ARG A 40 0.36 6.01 2.32
CA ARG A 40 -0.71 5.50 3.18
C ARG A 40 -1.51 4.38 2.49
N ALA A 41 -1.92 4.59 1.25
CA ALA A 41 -2.66 3.58 0.47
C ALA A 41 -1.80 2.34 0.18
N LYS A 42 -0.50 2.51 -0.15
CA LYS A 42 0.43 1.39 -0.30
C LYS A 42 0.57 0.59 0.99
N LYS A 43 0.76 1.27 2.12
CA LYS A 43 0.86 0.64 3.44
C LYS A 43 -0.42 -0.13 3.78
N ALA A 44 -1.58 0.50 3.64
CA ALA A 44 -2.88 -0.14 3.88
C ALA A 44 -3.08 -1.38 3.00
N ARG A 45 -2.78 -1.30 1.70
CA ARG A 45 -2.84 -2.45 0.79
C ARG A 45 -1.95 -3.60 1.25
N ASN A 46 -0.69 -3.31 1.62
CA ASN A 46 0.24 -4.35 2.06
C ASN A 46 -0.16 -4.96 3.40
N GLU A 47 -0.84 -4.22 4.27
CA GLU A 47 -1.39 -4.73 5.53
C GLU A 47 -2.76 -5.39 5.36
N GLY A 48 -3.30 -5.46 4.13
CA GLY A 48 -4.61 -6.03 3.84
C GLY A 48 -5.78 -5.15 4.28
N ARG A 49 -5.53 -3.92 4.72
CA ARG A 49 -6.57 -2.98 5.22
C ARG A 49 -7.28 -2.27 4.08
N ALA A 50 -8.49 -1.79 4.37
CA ALA A 50 -9.26 -0.99 3.43
C ALA A 50 -8.50 0.28 3.00
N TYR A 51 -8.59 0.65 1.73
CA TYR A 51 -7.93 1.83 1.19
C TYR A 51 -8.67 2.41 -0.01
N VAL A 52 -8.39 3.67 -0.34
CA VAL A 52 -8.91 4.34 -1.53
C VAL A 52 -7.79 4.48 -2.56
N ASP A 53 -8.06 4.09 -3.81
CA ASP A 53 -7.11 4.25 -4.90
C ASP A 53 -7.05 5.70 -5.42
N ARG A 54 -6.22 5.97 -6.43
CA ARG A 54 -6.13 7.32 -7.03
C ARG A 54 -7.39 7.72 -7.82
N LYS A 55 -8.16 6.75 -8.29
CA LYS A 55 -9.41 6.95 -9.03
C LYS A 55 -10.61 7.18 -8.09
N GLY A 56 -10.43 7.01 -6.78
CA GLY A 56 -11.49 7.11 -5.78
C GLY A 56 -12.18 5.79 -5.47
N SER A 57 -11.72 4.68 -6.05
CA SER A 57 -12.27 3.34 -5.80
C SER A 57 -11.93 2.89 -4.38
N ILE A 58 -12.95 2.46 -3.64
CA ILE A 58 -12.80 1.90 -2.30
C ILE A 58 -12.45 0.42 -2.45
N HIS A 59 -11.36 0.02 -1.80
CA HIS A 59 -10.97 -1.38 -1.63
C HIS A 59 -11.23 -1.75 -0.18
N GLU A 60 -11.98 -2.83 0.03
CA GLU A 60 -12.32 -3.33 1.36
C GLU A 60 -11.12 -4.00 2.04
N GLU A 61 -11.24 -4.20 3.34
CA GLU A 61 -10.28 -4.97 4.12
C GLU A 61 -10.38 -6.45 3.75
N ARG A 62 -9.22 -7.10 3.65
CA ARG A 62 -9.13 -8.52 3.34
C ARG A 62 -9.54 -9.33 4.56
N HIS A 63 -10.11 -10.49 4.28
CA HIS A 63 -10.51 -11.46 5.30
C HIS A 63 -10.40 -12.86 4.72
N VAL A 64 -10.32 -13.86 5.60
CA VAL A 64 -10.41 -15.27 5.18
C VAL A 64 -11.77 -15.49 4.54
N ARG A 65 -11.78 -15.95 3.28
CA ARG A 65 -13.02 -16.25 2.56
C ARG A 65 -13.53 -17.62 2.98
N GLU A 66 -14.85 -17.76 3.04
CA GLU A 66 -15.48 -19.04 3.33
C GLU A 66 -15.08 -20.09 2.28
N CYS A 67 -14.62 -21.25 2.75
CA CYS A 67 -14.09 -22.31 1.92
C CYS A 67 -14.55 -23.68 2.39
N ASN A 68 -15.86 -23.94 2.34
CA ASN A 68 -16.41 -25.25 2.62
C ASN A 68 -16.55 -26.05 1.32
N HIS A 69 -15.59 -26.94 1.07
CA HIS A 69 -15.64 -27.79 -0.12
C HIS A 69 -15.00 -29.16 0.13
N THR A 70 -15.49 -30.16 -0.60
CA THR A 70 -14.85 -31.47 -0.66
C THR A 70 -13.75 -31.44 -1.72
N CYS A 71 -12.56 -31.90 -1.37
CA CYS A 71 -11.47 -32.05 -2.32
C CYS A 71 -10.60 -33.24 -1.96
N ARG A 72 -9.86 -33.74 -2.96
CA ARG A 72 -8.94 -34.87 -2.82
C ARG A 72 -7.89 -34.71 -1.72
N TYR A 73 -7.56 -33.46 -1.34
CA TYR A 73 -6.56 -33.20 -0.31
C TYR A 73 -7.15 -33.05 1.09
N GLU A 74 -8.48 -33.07 1.22
CA GLU A 74 -9.19 -32.92 2.50
C GLU A 74 -8.78 -31.65 3.26
N CYS A 75 -8.69 -30.53 2.53
CA CYS A 75 -8.14 -29.28 3.08
C CYS A 75 -8.87 -28.83 4.35
N ASN A 76 -10.20 -28.89 4.35
CA ASN A 76 -11.04 -28.53 5.49
C ASN A 76 -10.81 -29.39 6.74
N ASN A 77 -10.36 -30.64 6.57
CA ASN A 77 -10.06 -31.54 7.69
C ASN A 77 -8.65 -31.29 8.24
N LYS A 78 -7.70 -30.95 7.35
CA LYS A 78 -6.29 -30.77 7.72
C LYS A 78 -5.98 -29.39 8.29
N VAL A 79 -6.67 -28.36 7.80
CA VAL A 79 -6.48 -26.98 8.23
C VAL A 79 -7.83 -26.45 8.71
N SER A 80 -7.95 -26.30 10.02
CA SER A 80 -9.17 -25.79 10.66
C SER A 80 -9.38 -24.30 10.36
N GLU A 81 -10.60 -23.81 10.50
CA GLU A 81 -10.92 -22.40 10.24
C GLU A 81 -10.13 -21.45 11.14
N ALA A 82 -9.96 -21.79 12.42
CA ALA A 82 -9.13 -21.03 13.36
C ALA A 82 -7.68 -20.95 12.88
N LYS A 83 -7.15 -22.04 12.32
CA LYS A 83 -5.79 -22.07 11.81
C LYS A 83 -5.64 -21.27 10.51
N ARG A 84 -6.65 -21.30 9.63
CA ARG A 84 -6.70 -20.42 8.45
C ARG A 84 -6.64 -18.96 8.85
N GLN A 85 -7.38 -18.58 9.89
CA GLN A 85 -7.39 -17.21 10.43
C GLN A 85 -6.01 -16.81 10.98
N GLU A 86 -5.37 -17.67 11.76
CA GLU A 86 -4.02 -17.41 12.28
C GLU A 86 -2.99 -17.23 11.15
N ILE A 87 -3.02 -18.12 10.15
CA ILE A 87 -2.15 -18.03 8.97
C ILE A 87 -2.41 -16.71 8.22
N PHE A 88 -3.68 -16.36 7.98
CA PHE A 88 -4.05 -15.13 7.29
C PHE A 88 -3.56 -13.89 8.04
N GLU A 89 -3.78 -13.82 9.35
CA GLU A 89 -3.34 -12.70 10.18
C GLU A 89 -1.82 -12.60 10.18
N SER A 90 -1.10 -13.72 10.33
CA SER A 90 0.35 -13.73 10.29
C SER A 90 0.91 -13.21 8.96
N PHE A 91 0.27 -13.56 7.84
CA PHE A 91 0.67 -13.15 6.51
C PHE A 91 0.42 -11.65 6.26
N TRP A 92 -0.75 -11.12 6.61
CA TRP A 92 -1.08 -9.71 6.39
C TRP A 92 -0.39 -8.78 7.40
N LYS A 93 -0.07 -9.28 8.60
CA LYS A 93 0.73 -8.56 9.60
C LYS A 93 2.16 -8.26 9.12
N LEU A 94 2.68 -8.99 8.12
CA LEU A 94 3.99 -8.69 7.52
C LEU A 94 4.05 -7.27 6.94
N GLY A 95 2.96 -6.77 6.36
CA GLY A 95 2.83 -5.37 5.90
C GLY A 95 3.84 -4.93 4.82
N ASP A 96 4.66 -5.84 4.32
CA ASP A 96 5.70 -5.59 3.33
C ASP A 96 5.62 -6.59 2.17
N TRP A 97 5.73 -6.06 0.95
CA TRP A 97 5.59 -6.83 -0.28
C TRP A 97 6.65 -7.93 -0.41
N ASN A 98 7.90 -7.66 -0.01
CA ASN A 98 8.98 -8.63 -0.16
C ASN A 98 8.83 -9.76 0.86
N LEU A 99 8.46 -9.43 2.09
CA LEU A 99 8.18 -10.44 3.12
C LEU A 99 6.99 -11.32 2.73
N GLN A 100 5.90 -10.72 2.23
CA GLN A 100 4.74 -11.44 1.74
C GLN A 100 5.07 -12.32 0.54
N THR A 101 5.86 -11.81 -0.41
CA THR A 101 6.33 -12.61 -1.56
C THR A 101 7.17 -13.80 -1.09
N GLY A 102 8.08 -13.59 -0.14
CA GLY A 102 8.89 -14.66 0.45
C GLY A 102 8.04 -15.72 1.13
N PHE A 103 7.02 -15.31 1.89
CA PHE A 103 6.04 -16.22 2.50
C PHE A 103 5.33 -17.07 1.43
N LEU A 104 4.80 -16.43 0.39
CA LEU A 104 4.12 -17.13 -0.71
C LEU A 104 5.07 -18.08 -1.46
N SER A 105 6.32 -17.67 -1.69
CA SER A 105 7.34 -18.52 -2.31
C SER A 105 7.68 -19.75 -1.47
N ALA A 106 7.70 -19.62 -0.14
CA ALA A 106 7.88 -20.77 0.75
C ALA A 106 6.69 -21.74 0.71
N CYS A 107 5.48 -21.22 0.51
CA CYS A 107 4.25 -22.02 0.40
C CYS A 107 3.99 -22.65 -0.97
N VAL A 108 4.71 -22.24 -2.02
CA VAL A 108 4.44 -22.67 -3.40
C VAL A 108 5.66 -23.34 -4.00
N LYS A 109 5.57 -24.65 -4.23
CA LYS A 109 6.60 -25.43 -4.94
C LYS A 109 6.23 -25.58 -6.42
N THR A 110 7.12 -25.12 -7.28
CA THR A 110 6.98 -25.29 -8.75
C THR A 110 7.85 -26.45 -9.22
N THR A 111 7.27 -27.38 -9.97
CA THR A 111 7.98 -28.53 -10.55
C THR A 111 7.62 -28.69 -12.03
N GLU A 112 8.41 -29.44 -12.79
CA GLU A 112 7.98 -29.86 -14.12
C GLU A 112 6.73 -30.76 -14.06
N PRO A 113 5.85 -30.71 -15.07
CA PRO A 113 4.73 -31.63 -15.16
C PRO A 113 5.22 -33.07 -15.31
N ARG A 114 4.64 -33.99 -14.53
CA ARG A 114 4.99 -35.43 -14.56
C ARG A 114 4.79 -36.08 -15.93
N ARG A 115 3.81 -35.61 -16.71
CA ARG A 115 3.51 -36.09 -18.06
C ARG A 115 3.49 -34.90 -19.00
N LYS A 116 4.33 -34.93 -20.02
CA LYS A 116 4.25 -34.04 -21.18
C LYS A 116 3.35 -34.74 -22.20
N LYS A 117 2.31 -34.07 -22.73
CA LYS A 117 1.53 -34.67 -23.82
C LYS A 117 2.37 -34.55 -25.09
N GLU A 118 2.54 -35.65 -25.81
CA GLU A 118 3.12 -35.64 -27.15
C GLU A 118 2.10 -35.01 -28.13
N GLY A 119 2.55 -34.05 -28.94
CA GLY A 119 1.72 -33.31 -29.90
C GLY A 119 1.78 -31.79 -29.76
N GLU A 120 1.38 -31.08 -30.81
CA GLU A 120 1.23 -29.62 -30.80
C GLU A 120 0.01 -29.22 -29.96
N GLY A 121 0.24 -28.44 -28.92
CA GLY A 121 -0.82 -27.95 -28.04
C GLY A 121 -0.29 -27.12 -26.89
N ASN A 122 -1.20 -26.47 -26.15
CA ASN A 122 -0.87 -25.64 -25.01
C ASN A 122 -0.55 -26.52 -23.78
N ASN A 123 0.61 -27.18 -23.83
CA ASN A 123 1.11 -28.02 -22.76
C ASN A 123 1.49 -27.17 -21.55
N LYS A 124 1.08 -27.62 -20.36
CA LYS A 124 1.39 -26.92 -19.12
C LYS A 124 2.91 -26.91 -18.93
N GLY A 125 3.54 -25.73 -18.85
CA GLY A 125 4.99 -25.63 -18.65
C GLY A 125 5.45 -26.05 -17.26
N VAL A 126 4.63 -25.82 -16.23
CA VAL A 126 4.97 -26.07 -14.82
C VAL A 126 3.79 -26.56 -14.00
N THR A 127 4.05 -27.23 -12.88
CA THR A 127 3.05 -27.62 -11.89
C THR A 127 3.35 -27.00 -10.54
N CYS A 128 2.39 -26.24 -10.02
CA CYS A 128 2.46 -25.67 -8.68
C CYS A 128 1.80 -26.60 -7.66
N THR A 129 2.49 -26.81 -6.54
CA THR A 129 1.97 -27.45 -5.33
C THR A 129 1.89 -26.40 -4.24
N TYR A 130 0.73 -26.31 -3.59
CA TYR A 130 0.46 -25.32 -2.54
C TYR A 130 0.46 -26.01 -1.18
N THR A 131 1.13 -25.40 -0.21
CA THR A 131 1.22 -25.91 1.16
C THR A 131 0.93 -24.82 2.18
N LEU A 132 0.14 -25.15 3.20
CA LEU A 132 -0.09 -24.33 4.39
C LEU A 132 0.32 -25.17 5.60
N GLU A 133 1.31 -24.70 6.36
CA GLU A 133 1.82 -25.39 7.56
C GLU A 133 2.02 -26.89 7.33
N GLU A 134 2.85 -27.21 6.32
CA GLU A 134 3.21 -28.59 5.93
C GLU A 134 2.08 -29.39 5.26
N ASN A 135 0.83 -28.94 5.34
CA ASN A 135 -0.30 -29.58 4.69
C ASN A 135 -0.40 -29.15 3.22
N ARG A 136 -0.33 -30.11 2.30
CA ARG A 136 -0.66 -29.87 0.90
C ARG A 136 -2.15 -29.54 0.77
N VAL A 137 -2.44 -28.38 0.20
CA VAL A 137 -3.81 -27.90 -0.04
C VAL A 137 -4.09 -27.71 -1.53
N CYS A 138 -5.37 -27.62 -1.89
CA CYS A 138 -5.76 -27.27 -3.25
C CYS A 138 -5.55 -25.77 -3.50
N LYS A 139 -5.41 -25.37 -4.76
CA LYS A 139 -5.23 -23.96 -5.16
C LYS A 139 -6.36 -23.06 -4.63
N MET A 140 -7.60 -23.54 -4.69
CA MET A 140 -8.77 -22.77 -4.26
C MET A 140 -8.73 -22.47 -2.76
N PHE A 141 -8.42 -23.48 -1.94
CA PHE A 141 -8.31 -23.31 -0.49
C PHE A 141 -7.18 -22.37 -0.11
N PHE A 142 -6.02 -22.47 -0.79
CA PHE A 142 -4.91 -21.55 -0.63
C PHE A 142 -5.31 -20.09 -0.90
N LEU A 143 -5.94 -19.83 -2.05
CA LEU A 143 -6.38 -18.49 -2.43
C LEU A 143 -7.46 -17.95 -1.51
N LYS A 144 -8.44 -18.76 -1.11
CA LYS A 144 -9.47 -18.34 -0.15
C LYS A 144 -8.92 -18.09 1.26
N THR A 145 -7.70 -18.52 1.55
CA THR A 145 -7.07 -18.33 2.86
C THR A 145 -6.11 -17.14 2.87
N LEU A 146 -5.51 -16.73 1.75
CA LEU A 146 -4.46 -15.68 1.74
C LEU A 146 -4.72 -14.48 0.83
N ASP A 147 -5.59 -14.63 -0.17
CA ASP A 147 -6.01 -13.55 -1.07
C ASP A 147 -7.40 -13.06 -0.69
#